data_AF-H1S668-F1
#
_entry.id   AF-H1S668-F1
#
_cell.length_a   1.000
_cell.length_b   1.000
_cell.length_c   1.000
_cell.angle_alpha   90.00
_cell.angle_beta   90.00
_cell.angle_gamma   90.00
#
_symmetry.space_group_name_H-M   'P 1'
#
loop_
_entity.id
_entity.type
_entity.pdbx_description
1 polymer ?
#
loop_
_entity_poly.entity_id
_entity_poly.type
_entity_poly.pdbx_seq_one_letter_code
_entity_poly.pdbx_strand_id
1 'polypeptide(L)'
;MSARDPVVQDGAPSSVWRGRSDAGELGDTRRLFDVVRTQGAERVPGAPVLLGFCCDAGVLRNQGRPGAAGGPREIRRALAGIPAHGLDLFQDAGDVVCDDGDLEAAQQALAQAVAAELARGAFPLVLGGGHEIAWGTWQGLRAHLDARGDHGRVLVVNLDAHFDLRTGRPGSSGTPFDQIAQACHERGQRFEYACLGSMTATPAALGPRRGWLTG
;
A
#
# COMPACT_ATOMS: atom_id res chain seq x y z
N MET A 1 1.21 15.24 24.05
CA MET A 1 0.07 14.33 23.80
C MET A 1 0.59 13.18 22.97
N SER A 2 0.62 11.96 23.51
CA SER A 2 1.07 10.77 22.77
C SER A 2 0.11 10.54 21.61
N ALA A 3 0.61 10.53 20.37
CA ALA A 3 -0.16 10.01 19.25
C ALA A 3 -0.53 8.56 19.59
N ARG A 4 -1.82 8.22 19.53
CA ARG A 4 -2.23 6.81 19.57
C ARG A 4 -1.69 6.17 18.29
N ASP A 5 -1.03 5.03 18.42
CA ASP A 5 -0.62 4.25 17.26
C ASP A 5 -1.86 3.97 16.38
N PRO A 6 -1.73 4.04 15.04
CA PRO A 6 -2.81 3.69 14.14
C PRO A 6 -3.33 2.30 14.49
N VAL A 7 -4.65 2.15 14.58
CA VAL A 7 -5.30 0.90 14.95
C VAL A 7 -5.15 -0.09 13.79
N VAL A 8 -4.02 -0.78 13.77
CA VAL A 8 -3.85 -2.01 12.99
C VAL A 8 -4.54 -3.11 13.78
N GLN A 9 -5.59 -3.71 13.21
CA GLN A 9 -6.32 -4.76 13.93
C GLN A 9 -5.49 -6.05 13.98
N ASP A 10 -5.60 -6.74 15.13
CA ASP A 10 -4.99 -8.04 15.42
C ASP A 10 -5.66 -9.17 14.63
N GLY A 11 -5.62 -9.10 13.30
CA GLY A 11 -5.97 -10.21 12.41
C GLY A 11 -4.87 -11.28 12.41
N ALA A 12 -4.58 -11.88 13.57
CA ALA A 12 -3.52 -12.87 13.85
C ALA A 12 -2.62 -13.26 12.64
N PRO A 13 -1.65 -12.40 12.26
CA PRO A 13 -0.73 -12.67 11.14
C PRO A 13 0.04 -13.98 11.34
N SER A 14 0.23 -14.43 12.59
CA SER A 14 0.92 -15.68 12.96
C SER A 14 0.25 -16.97 12.47
N SER A 15 -1.03 -16.94 12.09
CA SER A 15 -1.72 -18.12 11.56
C SER A 15 -1.45 -18.36 10.07
N VAL A 16 -1.12 -17.30 9.32
CA VAL A 16 -0.95 -17.33 7.85
C VAL A 16 0.48 -17.69 7.44
N TRP A 17 1.47 -17.23 8.21
CA TRP A 17 2.88 -17.53 7.98
C TRP A 17 3.23 -18.94 8.45
N ARG A 18 2.77 -19.94 7.70
CA ARG A 18 3.05 -21.35 7.95
C ARG A 18 3.17 -22.08 6.62
N GLY A 19 3.88 -23.19 6.60
CA GLY A 19 4.02 -24.03 5.42
C GLY A 19 4.78 -25.31 5.73
N ARG A 20 5.13 -26.03 4.67
CA ARG A 20 6.01 -27.20 4.76
C ARG A 20 7.42 -26.73 5.11
N SER A 21 7.97 -27.25 6.20
CA SER A 21 9.37 -27.09 6.55
C SER A 21 10.19 -28.23 5.95
N ASP A 22 11.33 -27.87 5.37
CA ASP A 22 12.32 -28.81 4.82
C ASP A 22 13.63 -28.74 5.63
N ALA A 23 13.58 -28.37 6.91
CA ALA A 23 14.75 -28.15 7.78
C ALA A 23 15.70 -29.37 7.96
N GLY A 24 15.31 -30.55 7.45
CA GLY A 24 16.14 -31.75 7.43
C GLY A 24 16.95 -31.94 6.13
N GLU A 25 16.74 -31.10 5.12
CA GLU A 25 17.45 -31.17 3.84
C GLU A 25 18.78 -30.39 3.89
N LEU A 26 19.67 -30.69 2.93
CA LEU A 26 20.96 -29.99 2.82
C LEU A 26 20.78 -28.60 2.19
N GLY A 27 21.45 -27.58 2.77
CA GLY A 27 21.49 -26.21 2.24
C GLY A 27 20.58 -25.23 2.99
N ASP A 28 20.42 -24.02 2.44
CA ASP A 28 19.49 -23.03 2.99
C ASP A 28 18.07 -23.31 2.49
N THR A 29 17.27 -23.93 3.36
CA THR A 29 15.88 -24.31 3.08
C THR A 29 14.87 -23.32 3.65
N ARG A 30 15.33 -22.17 4.18
CA ARG A 30 14.45 -21.18 4.82
C ARG A 30 13.42 -20.66 3.83
N ARG A 31 12.18 -20.54 4.28
CA ARG A 31 11.06 -19.93 3.57
C ARG A 31 10.66 -18.63 4.26
N LEU A 32 9.82 -17.82 3.62
CA LEU A 32 9.40 -16.53 4.19
C LEU A 32 8.73 -16.70 5.57
N PHE A 33 8.01 -17.80 5.80
CA PHE A 33 7.45 -18.07 7.13
C PHE A 33 8.50 -18.32 8.24
N ASP A 34 9.73 -18.71 7.91
CA ASP A 34 10.81 -18.91 8.89
C ASP A 34 11.43 -17.58 9.34
N VAL A 35 11.46 -16.60 8.43
CA VAL A 35 12.16 -15.31 8.62
C VAL A 35 11.23 -14.14 8.93
N VAL A 36 9.92 -14.33 8.82
CA VAL A 36 8.95 -13.30 9.18
C VAL A 36 8.98 -13.02 10.69
N ARG A 37 8.84 -11.75 11.04
CA ARG A 37 8.60 -11.27 12.40
C ARG A 37 7.31 -10.48 12.40
N THR A 38 6.31 -10.99 13.12
CA THR A 38 5.03 -10.30 13.31
C THR A 38 5.18 -9.13 14.30
N GLN A 39 4.08 -8.41 14.56
CA GLN A 39 4.04 -7.24 15.44
C GLN A 39 4.82 -7.39 16.76
N GLY A 40 5.41 -6.28 17.23
CA GLY A 40 6.18 -6.21 18.48
C GLY A 40 7.70 -6.37 18.31
N ALA A 41 8.17 -6.82 17.14
CA ALA A 41 9.59 -6.82 16.83
C ALA A 41 10.11 -5.39 16.58
N GLU A 42 11.32 -5.09 17.07
CA GLU A 42 12.04 -3.87 16.74
C GLU A 42 12.18 -3.74 15.22
N ARG A 43 11.93 -2.55 14.69
CA ARG A 43 12.08 -2.29 13.25
C ARG A 43 13.55 -2.14 12.93
N VAL A 44 13.99 -2.87 11.90
CA VAL A 44 15.35 -2.76 11.40
C VAL A 44 15.34 -1.73 10.26
N PRO A 45 16.17 -0.67 10.32
CA PRO A 45 16.25 0.30 9.24
C PRO A 45 16.55 -0.39 7.89
N GLY A 46 15.80 -0.04 6.86
CA GLY A 46 15.89 -0.62 5.52
C GLY A 46 15.22 -1.99 5.36
N ALA A 47 14.72 -2.63 6.43
CA ALA A 47 14.01 -3.89 6.31
C ALA A 47 12.61 -3.69 5.69
N PRO A 48 12.17 -4.62 4.80
CA PRO A 48 10.83 -4.60 4.27
C PRO A 48 9.80 -4.92 5.37
N VAL A 49 8.75 -4.11 5.45
CA VAL A 49 7.61 -4.29 6.36
C VAL A 49 6.32 -4.40 5.54
N LEU A 50 5.62 -5.52 5.66
CA LEU A 50 4.28 -5.65 5.10
C LEU A 50 3.25 -4.91 5.93
N LEU A 51 2.33 -4.25 5.23
CA LEU A 51 1.05 -3.78 5.75
C LEU A 51 -0.05 -4.36 4.87
N GLY A 52 -1.15 -4.83 5.42
CA GLY A 52 -2.35 -5.13 4.63
C GLY A 52 -3.34 -3.97 4.67
N PHE A 53 -4.06 -3.78 3.58
CA PHE A 53 -5.19 -2.86 3.48
C PHE A 53 -6.42 -3.65 3.03
N CYS A 54 -7.17 -4.16 4.01
CA CYS A 54 -8.34 -5.01 3.81
C CYS A 54 -9.57 -4.14 3.47
N CYS A 55 -9.62 -3.64 2.23
CA CYS A 55 -10.66 -2.75 1.75
C CYS A 55 -11.01 -3.01 0.26
N ASP A 56 -12.31 -3.05 -0.04
CA ASP A 56 -12.85 -3.02 -1.40
C ASP A 56 -14.03 -2.02 -1.54
N ALA A 57 -14.15 -1.09 -0.59
CA ALA A 57 -15.19 -0.06 -0.61
C ALA A 57 -15.06 0.86 -1.84
N GLY A 58 -13.84 1.19 -2.25
CA GLY A 58 -13.59 1.96 -3.47
C GLY A 58 -13.90 1.15 -4.73
N VAL A 59 -13.68 -0.16 -4.72
CA VAL A 59 -14.09 -1.07 -5.81
C VAL A 59 -15.61 -1.05 -5.98
N LEU A 60 -16.35 -1.18 -4.87
CA LEU A 60 -17.81 -1.09 -4.87
C LEU A 60 -18.31 0.27 -5.38
N ARG A 61 -17.72 1.38 -4.90
CA ARG A 61 -18.03 2.75 -5.38
C ARG A 61 -17.74 2.92 -6.87
N ASN A 62 -16.77 2.20 -7.41
CA ASN A 62 -16.41 2.21 -8.83
C ASN A 62 -17.16 1.15 -9.67
N GLN A 63 -18.23 0.55 -9.13
CA GLN A 63 -19.07 -0.46 -9.80
C GLN A 63 -18.31 -1.75 -10.16
N GLY A 64 -17.21 -2.03 -9.44
CA GLY A 64 -16.47 -3.28 -9.55
C GLY A 64 -17.08 -4.42 -8.75
N ARG A 65 -16.41 -5.57 -8.77
CA ARG A 65 -16.79 -6.74 -7.96
C ARG A 65 -16.02 -6.74 -6.64
N PRO A 66 -16.68 -6.87 -5.48
CA PRO A 66 -15.99 -6.98 -4.20
C PRO A 66 -15.20 -8.29 -4.09
N GLY A 67 -14.32 -8.37 -3.09
CA GLY A 67 -13.46 -9.51 -2.78
C GLY A 67 -12.01 -9.11 -2.51
N ALA A 68 -11.61 -7.93 -2.97
CA ALA A 68 -10.24 -7.46 -2.80
C ALA A 68 -9.86 -7.25 -1.33
N ALA A 69 -10.83 -6.97 -0.44
CA ALA A 69 -10.58 -6.90 1.00
C ALA A 69 -9.94 -8.19 1.59
N GLY A 70 -10.13 -9.36 0.97
CA GLY A 70 -9.46 -10.61 1.35
C GLY A 70 -8.06 -10.81 0.74
N GLY A 71 -7.66 -9.95 -0.19
CA GLY A 71 -6.39 -10.00 -0.91
C GLY A 71 -5.15 -10.07 0.00
N PRO A 72 -5.05 -9.21 1.05
CA PRO A 72 -3.87 -9.22 1.92
C PRO A 72 -3.62 -10.58 2.59
N ARG A 73 -4.69 -11.28 3.00
CA ARG A 73 -4.59 -12.62 3.59
C ARG A 73 -4.11 -13.65 2.59
N GLU A 74 -4.71 -13.69 1.40
CA GLU A 74 -4.40 -14.71 0.39
C GLU A 74 -3.01 -14.50 -0.23
N ILE A 75 -2.58 -13.24 -0.41
CA ILE A 75 -1.22 -12.93 -0.84
C ILE A 75 -0.22 -13.44 0.20
N ARG A 76 -0.43 -13.16 1.50
CA ARG A 76 0.46 -13.70 2.56
C ARG A 76 0.53 -15.22 2.55
N ARG A 77 -0.59 -15.92 2.33
CA ARG A 77 -0.62 -17.39 2.19
C ARG A 77 0.23 -17.87 1.02
N ALA A 78 0.14 -17.20 -0.13
CA ALA A 78 0.95 -17.54 -1.29
C ALA A 78 2.44 -17.25 -1.06
N LEU A 79 2.76 -16.16 -0.37
CA LEU A 79 4.13 -15.76 -0.05
C LEU A 79 4.79 -16.67 1.00
N ALA A 80 4.03 -17.18 1.98
CA ALA A 80 4.59 -17.89 3.14
C ALA A 80 5.59 -18.99 2.77
N GLY A 81 5.26 -19.79 1.75
CA GLY A 81 6.09 -20.89 1.30
C GLY A 81 7.24 -20.52 0.37
N ILE A 82 7.40 -19.27 -0.06
CA ILE A 82 8.46 -18.89 -1.00
C ILE A 82 9.83 -18.98 -0.30
N PRO A 83 10.90 -19.47 -0.98
CA PRO A 83 12.25 -19.47 -0.42
C PRO A 83 12.72 -18.06 -0.01
N ALA A 84 13.35 -17.95 1.16
CA ALA A 84 13.83 -16.70 1.74
C ALA A 84 15.28 -16.37 1.31
N HIS A 85 15.69 -16.75 0.11
CA HIS A 85 17.08 -16.64 -0.34
C HIS A 85 17.62 -15.20 -0.18
N GLY A 86 18.65 -15.03 0.66
CA GLY A 86 19.27 -13.74 0.93
C GLY A 86 18.43 -12.77 1.76
N LEU A 87 17.29 -13.22 2.31
CA LEU A 87 16.42 -12.43 3.16
C LEU A 87 16.43 -12.99 4.59
N ASP A 88 17.23 -12.39 5.46
CA ASP A 88 17.36 -12.84 6.85
C ASP A 88 16.24 -12.31 7.75
N LEU A 89 15.58 -11.23 7.35
CA LEU A 89 14.50 -10.61 8.09
C LEU A 89 13.43 -10.09 7.15
N PHE A 90 12.19 -10.40 7.51
CA PHE A 90 11.00 -9.86 6.90
C PHE A 90 10.02 -9.49 8.01
N GLN A 91 9.36 -8.34 7.93
CA GLN A 91 8.45 -7.92 9.01
C GLN A 91 7.01 -7.83 8.48
N ASP A 92 6.05 -8.24 9.30
CA ASP A 92 4.63 -8.07 9.02
C ASP A 92 4.01 -7.23 10.13
N ALA A 93 3.56 -6.03 9.75
CA ALA A 93 2.95 -5.07 10.64
C ALA A 93 1.45 -5.30 10.83
N GLY A 94 0.82 -6.25 10.13
CA GLY A 94 -0.62 -6.55 10.26
C GLY A 94 -1.48 -5.81 9.24
N ASP A 95 -2.77 -5.68 9.52
CA ASP A 95 -3.79 -5.19 8.58
C ASP A 95 -4.52 -3.93 9.07
N VAL A 96 -4.72 -2.98 8.16
CA VAL A 96 -5.71 -1.91 8.28
C VAL A 96 -6.99 -2.40 7.62
N VAL A 97 -8.09 -2.36 8.36
CA VAL A 97 -9.41 -2.83 7.92
C VAL A 97 -10.32 -1.64 7.61
N CYS A 98 -11.11 -1.75 6.55
CA CYS A 98 -12.17 -0.79 6.26
C CYS A 98 -13.46 -1.22 6.93
N ASP A 99 -13.79 -0.60 8.05
CA ASP A 99 -15.05 -0.83 8.75
C ASP A 99 -16.20 -0.06 8.07
N ASP A 100 -17.37 -0.69 7.95
CA ASP A 100 -18.63 -0.11 7.45
C ASP A 100 -18.58 0.64 6.11
N GLY A 101 -17.57 0.35 5.27
CA GLY A 101 -17.39 1.02 3.97
C GLY A 101 -16.88 2.47 4.04
N ASP A 102 -16.39 2.91 5.20
CA ASP A 102 -15.75 4.22 5.38
C ASP A 102 -14.32 4.20 4.81
N LEU A 103 -14.27 4.34 3.47
CA LEU A 103 -13.04 4.32 2.70
C LEU A 103 -12.06 5.41 3.14
N GLU A 104 -12.57 6.62 3.38
CA GLU A 104 -11.77 7.77 3.76
C GLU A 104 -11.07 7.56 5.11
N ALA A 105 -11.80 7.06 6.11
CA ALA A 105 -11.21 6.71 7.41
C ALA A 105 -10.18 5.59 7.28
N ALA A 106 -10.48 4.54 6.49
CA ALA A 106 -9.55 3.44 6.25
C ALA A 106 -8.25 3.91 5.56
N GLN A 107 -8.35 4.78 4.55
CA GLN A 107 -7.20 5.37 3.87
C GLN A 107 -6.37 6.26 4.80
N GLN A 108 -7.01 6.99 5.71
CA GLN A 108 -6.32 7.79 6.72
C GLN A 108 -5.60 6.92 7.75
N ALA A 109 -6.20 5.80 8.18
CA ALA A 109 -5.55 4.83 9.06
C ALA A 109 -4.35 4.17 8.38
N LEU A 110 -4.48 3.81 7.10
CA LEU A 110 -3.37 3.31 6.29
C LEU A 110 -2.25 4.35 6.18
N ALA A 111 -2.59 5.61 5.90
CA ALA A 111 -1.61 6.70 5.82
C ALA A 111 -0.80 6.84 7.11
N GLN A 112 -1.45 6.76 8.26
CA GLN A 112 -0.79 6.79 9.57
C GLN A 112 0.14 5.59 9.76
N ALA A 113 -0.30 4.38 9.41
CA ALA A 113 0.52 3.17 9.51
C ALA A 113 1.77 3.25 8.62
N VAL A 114 1.61 3.66 7.36
CA VAL A 114 2.72 3.84 6.41
C VAL A 114 3.70 4.91 6.93
N ALA A 115 3.21 6.05 7.39
CA ALA A 115 4.05 7.13 7.92
C ALA A 115 4.85 6.67 9.16
N ALA A 116 4.22 5.88 10.05
CA ALA A 116 4.86 5.34 11.24
C ALA A 116 6.00 4.36 10.88
N GLU A 117 5.79 3.46 9.92
CA GLU A 117 6.83 2.52 9.48
C GLU A 117 7.99 3.25 8.78
N LEU A 118 7.69 4.24 7.92
CA LEU A 118 8.73 5.09 7.32
C LEU A 118 9.52 5.88 8.38
N ALA A 119 8.85 6.41 9.42
CA ALA A 119 9.50 7.13 10.51
C ALA A 119 10.48 6.24 11.31
N ARG A 120 10.24 4.93 11.34
CA ARG A 120 11.15 3.92 11.92
C ARG A 120 12.28 3.52 10.98
N GLY A 121 12.37 4.13 9.79
CA GLY A 121 13.36 3.83 8.77
C GLY A 121 13.09 2.54 8.01
N ALA A 122 11.89 1.95 8.14
CA ALA A 122 11.52 0.75 7.42
C ALA A 122 11.12 1.04 5.97
N PHE A 123 10.95 -0.01 5.18
CA PHE A 123 10.45 0.07 3.80
C PHE A 123 9.06 -0.59 3.70
N PRO A 124 7.95 0.18 3.74
CA PRO A 124 6.62 -0.39 3.70
C PRO A 124 6.28 -1.00 2.33
N LEU A 125 5.73 -2.20 2.34
CA LEU A 125 5.08 -2.85 1.21
C LEU A 125 3.62 -3.11 1.58
N VAL A 126 2.72 -2.36 0.96
CA VAL A 126 1.30 -2.44 1.28
C VAL A 126 0.59 -3.42 0.34
N LEU A 127 -0.02 -4.46 0.90
CA LEU A 127 -0.83 -5.44 0.21
C LEU A 127 -2.28 -4.96 0.26
N GLY A 128 -2.87 -4.70 -0.89
CA GLY A 128 -4.21 -4.13 -0.96
C GLY A 128 -5.32 -5.16 -1.08
N GLY A 129 -6.51 -4.61 -0.89
CA GLY A 129 -7.61 -4.89 -1.79
C GLY A 129 -7.58 -3.98 -3.02
N GLY A 130 -8.58 -3.12 -3.19
CA GLY A 130 -8.70 -2.33 -4.42
C GLY A 130 -7.64 -1.23 -4.57
N HIS A 131 -7.56 -0.63 -5.76
CA HIS A 131 -6.54 0.38 -6.09
C HIS A 131 -6.68 1.70 -5.31
N GLU A 132 -7.80 1.88 -4.59
CA GLU A 132 -7.98 2.92 -3.57
C GLU A 132 -6.87 2.93 -2.49
N ILE A 133 -6.14 1.81 -2.32
CA ILE A 133 -4.92 1.71 -1.52
C ILE A 133 -3.88 2.80 -1.85
N ALA A 134 -3.79 3.20 -3.12
CA ALA A 134 -2.75 4.12 -3.59
C ALA A 134 -2.89 5.50 -2.94
N TRP A 135 -4.12 5.97 -2.71
CA TRP A 135 -4.35 7.25 -2.05
C TRP A 135 -3.93 7.23 -0.58
N GLY A 136 -4.27 6.18 0.18
CA GLY A 136 -3.82 6.03 1.58
C GLY A 136 -2.30 5.90 1.69
N THR A 137 -1.69 5.11 0.80
CA THR A 137 -0.23 4.92 0.76
C THR A 137 0.50 6.22 0.45
N TRP A 138 0.04 6.98 -0.55
CA TRP A 138 0.65 8.26 -0.91
C TRP A 138 0.52 9.29 0.22
N GLN A 139 -0.64 9.37 0.89
CA GLN A 139 -0.82 10.26 2.04
C GLN A 139 0.19 9.96 3.15
N GLY A 140 0.45 8.68 3.45
CA GLY A 140 1.44 8.28 4.44
C GLY A 140 2.87 8.65 4.05
N LEU A 141 3.26 8.38 2.80
CA LEU A 141 4.55 8.80 2.27
C LEU A 141 4.71 10.32 2.34
N ARG A 142 3.71 11.08 1.89
CA ARG A 142 3.73 12.54 1.88
C ARG A 142 3.85 13.11 3.28
N ALA A 143 3.11 12.56 4.24
CA ALA A 143 3.19 12.95 5.66
C ALA A 143 4.59 12.70 6.24
N HIS A 144 5.21 11.56 5.94
CA HIS A 144 6.58 11.26 6.37
C HIS A 144 7.60 12.26 5.78
N LEU A 145 7.51 12.53 4.48
CA LEU A 145 8.42 13.47 3.81
C LEU A 145 8.23 14.91 4.33
N ASP A 146 6.98 15.35 4.56
CA ASP A 146 6.68 16.66 5.13
C ASP A 146 7.26 16.82 6.54
N ALA A 147 7.15 15.79 7.38
CA ALA A 147 7.73 15.79 8.73
C ALA A 147 9.27 15.92 8.72
N ARG A 148 9.91 15.61 7.59
CA ARG A 148 11.35 15.77 7.37
C ARG A 148 11.72 17.07 6.63
N GLY A 149 10.74 17.92 6.30
CA GLY A 149 10.93 19.11 5.48
C GLY A 149 11.34 18.81 4.04
N ASP A 150 11.13 17.58 3.56
CA ASP A 150 11.48 17.16 2.21
C ASP A 150 10.33 17.46 1.26
N HIS A 151 10.40 18.57 0.52
CA HIS A 151 9.42 18.93 -0.49
C HIS A 151 9.74 18.41 -1.90
N GLY A 152 10.65 17.42 -1.98
CA GLY A 152 11.07 16.79 -3.21
C GLY A 152 9.95 16.11 -4.00
N ARG A 153 10.24 15.83 -5.27
CA ARG A 153 9.30 15.19 -6.21
C ARG A 153 9.12 13.72 -5.86
N VAL A 154 7.87 13.26 -5.94
CA VAL A 154 7.51 11.85 -5.83
C VAL A 154 7.05 11.36 -7.20
N LEU A 155 7.81 10.45 -7.81
CA LEU A 155 7.38 9.73 -9.01
C LEU A 155 6.51 8.55 -8.61
N VAL A 156 5.28 8.53 -9.11
CA VAL A 156 4.37 7.39 -8.99
C VAL A 156 4.47 6.56 -10.26
N VAL A 157 4.99 5.33 -10.13
CA VAL A 157 4.99 4.34 -11.21
C VAL A 157 3.85 3.36 -10.96
N ASN A 158 2.84 3.40 -11.82
CA ASN A 158 1.69 2.52 -11.80
C ASN A 158 1.82 1.44 -12.88
N LEU A 159 1.66 0.18 -12.50
CA LEU A 159 1.65 -0.96 -13.40
C LEU A 159 0.21 -1.48 -13.50
N ASP A 160 -0.57 -0.89 -14.42
CA ASP A 160 -1.99 -1.17 -14.52
C ASP A 160 -2.47 -1.03 -15.97
N ALA A 161 -3.53 -1.77 -16.29
CA ALA A 161 -4.28 -1.59 -17.53
C ALA A 161 -5.03 -0.24 -17.56
N HIS A 162 -5.33 0.34 -16.39
CA HIS A 162 -6.09 1.57 -16.23
C HIS A 162 -5.22 2.70 -15.66
N PHE A 163 -5.51 3.94 -16.05
CA PHE A 163 -4.84 5.10 -15.49
C PHE A 163 -5.28 5.44 -14.07
N ASP A 164 -6.50 5.06 -13.68
CA ASP A 164 -7.13 5.40 -12.40
C ASP A 164 -7.06 6.90 -12.02
N LEU A 165 -7.28 7.72 -13.07
CA LEU A 165 -7.37 9.18 -13.04
C LEU A 165 -8.84 9.67 -13.17
N ARG A 166 -9.84 8.88 -12.73
CA ARG A 166 -11.24 9.35 -12.75
C ARG A 166 -11.40 10.50 -11.75
N THR A 167 -12.22 11.48 -12.11
CA THR A 167 -12.47 12.69 -11.30
C THR A 167 -13.72 12.58 -10.41
N GLY A 168 -14.45 11.46 -10.49
CA GLY A 168 -15.66 11.23 -9.69
C GLY A 168 -15.37 11.35 -8.19
N ARG A 169 -16.37 11.79 -7.42
CA ARG A 169 -16.33 11.91 -5.96
C ARG A 169 -17.63 11.38 -5.35
N PRO A 170 -17.63 10.82 -4.12
CA PRO A 170 -16.48 10.59 -3.23
C PRO A 170 -15.46 9.60 -3.83
N GLY A 171 -14.28 9.47 -3.19
CA GLY A 171 -13.17 8.68 -3.74
C GLY A 171 -13.56 7.21 -3.99
N SER A 172 -12.93 6.58 -4.99
CA SER A 172 -13.16 5.19 -5.37
C SER A 172 -11.87 4.51 -5.83
N SER A 173 -11.94 3.25 -6.27
CA SER A 173 -10.78 2.53 -6.80
C SER A 173 -10.22 3.16 -8.08
N GLY A 174 -11.04 3.92 -8.82
CA GLY A 174 -10.63 4.53 -10.09
C GLY A 174 -10.18 5.99 -9.99
N THR A 175 -10.17 6.57 -8.79
CA THR A 175 -9.81 7.99 -8.55
C THR A 175 -8.47 8.24 -7.84
N PRO A 176 -7.68 7.25 -7.35
CA PRO A 176 -6.58 7.55 -6.42
C PRO A 176 -5.53 8.47 -7.03
N PHE A 177 -5.17 8.30 -8.31
CA PHE A 177 -4.14 9.13 -8.93
C PHE A 177 -4.65 10.55 -9.25
N ASP A 178 -5.96 10.72 -9.44
CA ASP A 178 -6.57 12.05 -9.57
C ASP A 178 -6.57 12.79 -8.23
N GLN A 179 -6.81 12.07 -7.12
CA GLN A 179 -6.67 12.59 -5.76
C GLN A 179 -5.23 13.00 -5.47
N ILE A 180 -4.25 12.17 -5.85
CA ILE A 180 -2.82 12.51 -5.75
C ILE A 180 -2.49 13.76 -6.57
N ALA A 181 -2.92 13.82 -7.83
CA ALA A 181 -2.69 14.97 -8.68
C ALA A 181 -3.25 16.25 -8.06
N GLN A 182 -4.49 16.21 -7.57
CA GLN A 182 -5.15 17.34 -6.89
C GLN A 182 -4.35 17.79 -5.65
N ALA A 183 -3.94 16.85 -4.80
CA ALA A 183 -3.17 17.15 -3.60
C ALA A 183 -1.79 17.75 -3.93
N CYS A 184 -1.10 17.25 -4.95
CA CYS A 184 0.15 17.86 -5.43
C CYS A 184 -0.08 19.31 -5.88
N HIS A 185 -1.14 19.58 -6.64
CA HIS A 185 -1.43 20.93 -7.11
C HIS A 185 -1.77 21.91 -5.98
N GLU A 186 -2.60 21.50 -5.02
CA GLU A 186 -2.91 22.31 -3.82
C GLU A 186 -1.65 22.65 -3.01
N ARG A 187 -0.62 21.80 -3.09
CA ARG A 187 0.70 21.98 -2.46
C ARG A 187 1.70 22.74 -3.33
N GLY A 188 1.35 23.15 -4.56
CA GLY A 188 2.29 23.74 -5.52
C GLY A 188 3.38 22.78 -6.00
N GLN A 189 3.15 21.47 -5.89
CA GLN A 189 4.08 20.41 -6.30
C GLN A 189 3.71 19.84 -7.66
N ARG A 190 4.70 19.35 -8.40
CA ARG A 190 4.47 18.63 -9.67
C ARG A 190 3.94 17.23 -9.39
N PHE A 191 2.99 16.79 -10.22
CA PHE A 191 2.50 15.42 -10.22
C PHE A 191 3.28 14.60 -11.26
N GLU A 192 4.24 13.81 -10.79
CA GLU A 192 5.06 12.94 -11.63
C GLU A 192 4.45 11.53 -11.64
N TYR A 193 3.89 11.11 -12.77
CA TYR A 193 3.14 9.87 -12.89
C TYR A 193 3.42 9.15 -14.21
N ALA A 194 3.73 7.86 -14.10
CA ALA A 194 3.91 6.97 -15.24
C ALA A 194 3.03 5.73 -15.07
N CYS A 195 2.13 5.49 -16.02
CA CYS A 195 1.33 4.26 -16.09
C CYS A 195 1.88 3.35 -17.18
N LEU A 196 2.29 2.14 -16.83
CA LEU A 196 2.85 1.14 -17.73
C LEU A 196 1.89 -0.06 -17.83
N GLY A 197 1.63 -0.53 -19.05
CA GLY A 197 0.67 -1.60 -19.31
C GLY A 197 -0.75 -1.12 -19.65
N SER A 198 -0.97 0.19 -19.68
CA SER A 198 -2.27 0.75 -20.05
C SER A 198 -2.62 0.39 -21.50
N MET A 199 -3.78 -0.26 -21.67
CA MET A 199 -4.35 -0.49 -22.99
C MET A 199 -5.03 0.82 -23.45
N THR A 200 -4.69 1.29 -24.64
CA THR A 200 -5.07 2.60 -25.24
C THR A 200 -6.58 2.84 -25.48
N ALA A 201 -7.47 2.14 -24.79
CA ALA A 201 -8.92 2.21 -24.93
C ALA A 201 -9.66 2.89 -23.76
N THR A 202 -8.97 3.55 -22.81
CA THR A 202 -9.63 4.35 -21.76
C THR A 202 -9.85 5.80 -22.24
N PRO A 203 -11.09 6.23 -22.56
CA PRO A 203 -11.30 7.45 -23.37
C PRO A 203 -11.13 8.81 -22.65
N ALA A 204 -10.67 8.88 -21.40
CA ALA A 204 -10.84 10.10 -20.60
C ALA A 204 -9.62 10.62 -19.80
N ALA A 205 -8.49 9.92 -19.75
CA ALA A 205 -7.51 10.16 -18.68
C ALA A 205 -6.58 11.37 -18.87
N LEU A 206 -6.35 11.86 -20.10
CA LEU A 206 -5.27 12.82 -20.39
C LEU A 206 -5.74 14.22 -20.81
N GLY A 207 -7.03 14.54 -20.67
CA GLY A 207 -7.62 15.80 -21.16
C GLY A 207 -7.16 17.06 -20.41
N PRO A 208 -7.99 17.69 -19.56
CA PRO A 208 -7.76 19.04 -19.04
C PRO A 208 -6.52 19.22 -18.15
N ARG A 209 -5.80 18.13 -17.83
CA ARG A 209 -4.62 18.13 -16.94
C ARG A 209 -3.28 17.99 -17.67
N ARG A 210 -3.22 18.13 -19.00
CA ARG A 210 -1.95 18.16 -19.75
C ARG A 210 -0.94 19.17 -19.16
N GLY A 211 -1.41 20.33 -18.67
CA GLY A 211 -0.57 21.33 -18.02
C GLY A 211 0.01 20.93 -16.65
N TRP A 212 -0.44 19.82 -16.07
CA TRP A 212 0.02 19.32 -14.77
C TRP A 212 1.12 18.26 -14.94
N LEU A 213 1.20 17.66 -16.13
CA LEU A 213 2.21 16.67 -16.53
C LEU A 213 3.40 17.31 -17.27
N THR A 214 3.24 18.53 -17.77
CA THR A 214 4.31 19.24 -18.49
C THR A 214 4.43 20.69 -18.01
N GLY A 215 5.43 20.91 -17.17
CA GLY A 215 5.94 22.21 -16.73
C GLY A 215 7.12 21.92 -15.86
#